data_AF-A0A8H8CF39-F1
#
_entry.id   AF-A0A8H8CF39-F1
#
_cell.length_a   1.000
_cell.length_b   1.000
_cell.length_c   1.000
_cell.angle_alpha   90.00
_cell.angle_beta   90.00
_cell.angle_gamma   90.00
#
_symmetry.space_group_name_H-M   'P 1'
#
loop_
_entity.id
_entity.type
_entity.pdbx_description
1 polymer ?
#
loop_
_entity_poly.entity_id
_entity_poly.type
_entity_poly.pdbx_seq_one_letter_code
_entity_poly.pdbx_strand_id
1 'polypeptide(L)'
;MPAKRRQKGVSGQLDCNSLVNANEGCKVTDPALPDYGPQFNVMGGGWYVLERTEEHISVWFWTRHDPSVPFEIKHGFLEVDSTTWGPPVAYFPNDDCNPMSKYFEEHNIIINLTLCGDWAGGPAYEQAGCPSTCADFVNNNPAAFIEAYFDFAAVRVYI
;
A
#
# COMPACT_ATOMS: atom_id res chain seq x y z
N MET A 1 -6.15 -14.30 -8.75
CA MET A 1 -6.08 -14.27 -7.28
C MET A 1 -7.35 -14.88 -6.73
N PRO A 2 -7.25 -15.77 -5.73
CA PRO A 2 -8.41 -16.31 -5.05
C PRO A 2 -9.28 -15.19 -4.46
N ALA A 3 -10.61 -15.30 -4.62
CA ALA A 3 -11.53 -14.29 -4.08
C ALA A 3 -11.46 -14.21 -2.55
N LYS A 4 -11.38 -15.38 -1.90
CA LYS A 4 -11.24 -15.52 -0.44
C LYS A 4 -9.78 -15.80 -0.09
N ARG A 5 -9.22 -14.96 0.76
CA ARG A 5 -7.83 -15.00 1.20
C ARG A 5 -7.78 -14.77 2.71
N ARG A 6 -6.77 -15.33 3.39
CA ARG A 6 -6.59 -15.14 4.84
C ARG A 6 -5.97 -13.77 5.11
N GLN A 7 -6.79 -12.74 5.09
CA GLN A 7 -6.40 -11.34 5.23
C GLN A 7 -7.48 -10.53 5.98
N LYS A 8 -7.11 -9.36 6.50
CA LYS A 8 -8.04 -8.44 7.17
C LYS A 8 -8.81 -7.56 6.17
N GLY A 9 -8.16 -7.14 5.09
CA GLY A 9 -8.78 -6.30 4.06
C GLY A 9 -9.72 -7.07 3.14
N VAL A 10 -10.48 -6.33 2.35
CA VAL A 10 -11.45 -6.82 1.37
C VAL A 10 -10.80 -6.92 -0.02
N SER A 11 -10.94 -8.08 -0.67
CA SER A 11 -10.50 -8.25 -2.06
C SER A 11 -11.35 -7.40 -3.01
N GLY A 12 -10.70 -6.62 -3.88
CA GLY A 12 -11.32 -5.94 -5.01
C GLY A 12 -11.17 -6.74 -6.30
N GLN A 13 -10.65 -6.09 -7.35
CA GLN A 13 -10.20 -6.75 -8.57
C GLN A 13 -9.26 -7.91 -8.26
N LEU A 14 -9.45 -9.04 -8.93
CA LEU A 14 -8.74 -10.30 -8.65
C LEU A 14 -7.70 -10.67 -9.71
N ASP A 15 -7.80 -10.08 -10.90
CA ASP A 15 -6.80 -10.28 -11.96
C ASP A 15 -5.63 -9.32 -11.78
N CYS A 16 -4.41 -9.85 -11.67
CA CYS A 16 -3.21 -9.02 -11.54
C CYS A 16 -2.64 -8.58 -12.89
N ASN A 17 -3.14 -9.13 -14.01
CA ASN A 17 -2.66 -8.80 -15.35
C ASN A 17 -3.15 -7.41 -15.76
N SER A 18 -2.23 -6.45 -15.77
CA SER A 18 -2.51 -5.05 -16.13
C SER A 18 -3.08 -4.87 -17.54
N LEU A 19 -2.83 -5.82 -18.45
CA LEU A 19 -3.25 -5.74 -19.85
C LEU A 19 -4.75 -5.99 -20.05
N VAL A 20 -5.45 -6.53 -19.05
CA VAL A 20 -6.87 -6.94 -19.18
C VAL A 20 -7.81 -6.17 -18.27
N ASN A 21 -7.29 -5.28 -17.42
CA ASN A 21 -8.08 -4.52 -16.45
C ASN A 21 -7.69 -3.03 -16.37
N ALA A 22 -7.24 -2.45 -17.49
CA ALA A 22 -6.84 -1.05 -17.56
C ALA A 22 -5.79 -0.66 -16.48
N ASN A 23 -4.83 -1.55 -16.23
CA ASN A 23 -3.78 -1.40 -15.23
C ASN A 23 -4.28 -1.26 -13.78
N GLU A 24 -5.50 -1.73 -13.47
CA GLU A 24 -6.02 -1.76 -12.10
C GLU A 24 -5.25 -2.74 -11.21
N GLY A 25 -4.80 -3.86 -11.80
CA GLY A 25 -4.15 -4.94 -11.06
C GLY A 25 -5.09 -5.62 -10.05
N CYS A 26 -4.53 -6.53 -9.24
CA CYS A 26 -5.29 -7.21 -8.20
C CYS A 26 -5.15 -6.43 -6.89
N LYS A 27 -6.28 -5.98 -6.32
CA LYS A 27 -6.27 -5.01 -5.21
C LYS A 27 -6.93 -5.54 -3.95
N VAL A 28 -6.51 -4.96 -2.83
CA VAL A 28 -7.10 -5.15 -1.51
C VAL A 28 -7.34 -3.78 -0.92
N THR A 29 -8.50 -3.58 -0.28
CA THR A 29 -8.84 -2.34 0.42
C THR A 29 -9.34 -2.66 1.82
N ASP A 30 -9.03 -1.81 2.80
CA ASP A 30 -9.65 -1.86 4.12
C ASP A 30 -10.21 -0.47 4.46
N PRO A 31 -11.49 -0.19 4.15
CA PRO A 31 -12.06 1.15 4.33
C PRO A 31 -12.11 1.64 5.77
N ALA A 32 -11.95 0.74 6.75
CA ALA A 32 -11.99 1.09 8.18
C ALA A 32 -10.61 1.39 8.77
N LEU A 33 -9.54 1.15 8.00
CA LEU A 33 -8.17 1.28 8.47
C LEU A 33 -7.64 2.69 8.18
N PRO A 34 -7.13 3.44 9.18
CA PRO A 34 -6.53 4.75 8.96
C PRO A 34 -5.10 4.60 8.42
N ASP A 35 -4.96 3.97 7.26
CA ASP A 35 -3.68 3.56 6.67
C ASP A 35 -3.16 4.52 5.57
N TYR A 36 -3.97 5.49 5.16
CA TYR A 36 -3.61 6.44 4.12
C TYR A 36 -4.05 7.89 4.42
N GLY A 37 -3.32 8.85 3.83
CA GLY A 37 -3.73 10.25 3.73
C GLY A 37 -3.93 10.98 5.06
N PRO A 38 -4.90 11.92 5.15
CA PRO A 38 -5.08 12.77 6.34
C PRO A 38 -5.35 11.99 7.63
N GLN A 39 -6.08 10.87 7.57
CA GLN A 39 -6.35 10.05 8.75
C GLN A 39 -5.07 9.36 9.26
N PHE A 40 -4.24 8.84 8.35
CA PHE A 40 -2.92 8.31 8.71
C PHE A 40 -2.03 9.39 9.37
N ASN A 41 -2.02 10.61 8.82
CA ASN A 41 -1.24 11.72 9.37
C ASN A 41 -1.71 12.11 10.79
N VAL A 42 -3.02 12.22 11.01
CA VAL A 42 -3.60 12.51 12.33
C VAL A 42 -3.25 11.43 13.36
N MET A 43 -3.11 10.17 12.93
CA MET A 43 -2.67 9.06 13.78
C MET A 43 -1.15 9.02 14.02
N GLY A 44 -0.37 9.97 13.47
CA GLY A 44 1.10 9.99 13.60
C GLY A 44 1.80 8.95 12.70
N GLY A 45 1.11 8.51 11.66
CA GLY A 45 1.56 7.49 10.73
C GLY A 45 1.56 6.08 11.32
N GLY A 46 2.52 5.26 10.91
CA GLY A 46 2.59 3.87 11.31
C GLY A 46 3.74 3.10 10.67
N TRP A 47 3.58 1.78 10.62
CA TRP A 47 4.51 0.86 9.97
C TRP A 47 3.78 0.13 8.85
N TYR A 48 4.34 0.20 7.65
CA TYR A 48 4.03 -0.73 6.57
C TYR A 48 5.15 -1.76 6.50
N VAL A 49 4.78 -3.03 6.42
CA VAL A 49 5.72 -4.13 6.20
C VAL A 49 5.23 -4.97 5.04
N LEU A 50 6.12 -5.20 4.07
CA LEU A 50 5.90 -6.09 2.95
C LEU A 50 6.83 -7.30 3.11
N GLU A 51 6.25 -8.49 3.10
CA GLU A 51 6.98 -9.75 2.96
C GLU A 51 6.72 -10.31 1.57
N ARG A 52 7.77 -10.77 0.91
CA ARG A 52 7.70 -11.45 -0.37
C ARG A 52 8.47 -12.75 -0.29
N THR A 53 7.81 -13.83 -0.70
CA THR A 53 8.39 -15.18 -0.81
C THR A 53 8.09 -15.74 -2.20
N GLU A 54 8.56 -16.96 -2.49
CA GLU A 54 8.16 -17.70 -3.69
C GLU A 54 6.68 -18.15 -3.67
N GLU A 55 6.04 -18.11 -2.49
CA GLU A 55 4.69 -18.61 -2.28
C GLU A 55 3.64 -17.49 -2.16
N HIS A 56 4.03 -16.31 -1.66
CA HIS A 56 3.09 -15.21 -1.46
C HIS A 56 3.76 -13.84 -1.37
N ILE A 57 2.94 -12.81 -1.49
CA ILE A 57 3.25 -11.44 -1.05
C ILE A 57 2.23 -11.05 0.03
N SER A 58 2.73 -10.55 1.16
CA SER A 58 1.90 -10.17 2.31
C SER A 58 2.22 -8.73 2.71
N VAL A 59 1.18 -7.97 3.08
CA VAL A 59 1.33 -6.60 3.57
C VAL A 59 0.65 -6.44 4.92
N TRP A 60 1.40 -5.98 5.91
CA TRP A 60 0.89 -5.56 7.21
C TRP A 60 0.95 -4.05 7.34
N PHE A 61 -0.02 -3.53 8.07
CA PHE A 61 -0.05 -2.17 8.54
C PHE A 61 -0.41 -2.14 10.02
N TRP A 62 0.30 -1.29 10.76
CA TRP A 62 -0.03 -0.92 12.13
C TRP A 62 0.06 0.59 12.30
N THR A 63 -0.94 1.18 12.95
CA THR A 63 -0.90 2.61 13.31
C THR A 63 0.16 2.88 14.37
N ARG A 64 0.60 4.14 14.50
CA ARG A 64 1.66 4.58 15.43
C ARG A 64 1.51 4.06 16.86
N HIS A 65 0.27 3.98 17.35
CA HIS A 65 -0.07 3.63 18.72
C HIS A 65 -0.73 2.26 18.87
N ASP A 66 -0.72 1.44 17.82
CA ASP A 66 -1.26 0.09 17.86
C ASP A 66 -0.42 -0.79 18.83
N PRO A 67 -1.03 -1.37 19.88
CA PRO A 67 -0.31 -2.20 20.84
C PRO A 67 0.14 -3.55 20.24
N SER A 68 -0.39 -3.94 19.08
CA SER A 68 -0.05 -5.17 18.38
C SER A 68 1.14 -5.04 17.43
N VAL A 69 1.77 -3.86 17.33
CA VAL A 69 3.02 -3.70 16.56
C VAL A 69 4.07 -4.65 17.14
N PRO A 70 4.62 -5.58 16.34
CA PRO A 70 5.69 -6.47 16.80
C PRO A 70 6.89 -5.68 17.31
N PHE A 71 7.51 -6.13 18.39
CA PHE A 71 8.58 -5.39 19.07
C PHE A 71 9.79 -5.16 18.15
N GLU A 72 10.13 -6.17 17.38
CA GLU A 72 11.18 -6.18 16.36
C GLU A 72 10.94 -5.14 15.25
N ILE A 73 9.67 -4.94 14.84
CA ILE A 73 9.28 -3.93 13.85
C ILE A 73 9.32 -2.54 14.46
N LYS A 74 8.78 -2.38 15.68
CA LYS A 74 8.73 -1.09 16.38
C LYS A 74 10.13 -0.52 16.64
N HIS A 75 11.07 -1.39 16.98
CA HIS A 75 12.44 -0.99 17.36
C HIS A 75 13.48 -1.24 16.26
N GLY A 76 13.11 -1.84 15.13
CA GLY A 76 14.00 -2.02 13.98
C GLY A 76 15.15 -2.98 14.26
N PHE A 77 14.81 -4.17 14.74
CA PHE A 77 15.77 -5.24 15.03
C PHE A 77 16.40 -5.77 13.74
N LEU A 78 17.51 -6.52 13.85
CA LEU A 78 18.17 -7.13 12.70
C LEU A 78 17.49 -8.41 12.21
N GLU A 79 16.79 -9.11 13.11
CA GLU A 79 16.07 -10.33 12.83
C GLU A 79 14.57 -10.08 13.05
N VAL A 80 13.74 -10.64 12.16
CA VAL A 80 12.29 -10.48 12.15
C VAL A 80 11.62 -11.83 11.86
N ASP A 81 10.47 -12.09 12.48
CA ASP A 81 9.68 -13.32 12.29
C ASP A 81 8.21 -12.99 12.02
N SER A 82 7.83 -13.04 10.75
CA SER A 82 6.49 -12.71 10.27
C SER A 82 5.41 -13.71 10.73
N THR A 83 5.80 -14.92 11.18
CA THR A 83 4.84 -15.98 11.54
C THR A 83 4.01 -15.62 12.78
N THR A 84 4.49 -14.67 13.58
CA THR A 84 3.86 -14.24 14.84
C THR A 84 2.98 -13.00 14.70
N TRP A 85 2.97 -12.34 13.54
CA TRP A 85 2.32 -11.04 13.34
C TRP A 85 0.80 -11.11 13.15
N GLY A 86 0.24 -12.31 13.04
CA GLY A 86 -1.16 -12.52 12.71
C GLY A 86 -1.48 -12.24 11.24
N PRO A 87 -2.78 -12.22 10.86
CA PRO A 87 -3.18 -12.10 9.47
C PRO A 87 -2.79 -10.72 8.88
N PRO A 88 -2.22 -10.68 7.66
CA PRO A 88 -1.89 -9.43 6.99
C PRO A 88 -3.15 -8.65 6.59
N VAL A 89 -2.98 -7.36 6.27
CA VAL A 89 -4.05 -6.54 5.67
C VAL A 89 -4.33 -7.03 4.26
N ALA A 90 -3.29 -7.31 3.48
CA ALA A 90 -3.39 -7.87 2.14
C ALA A 90 -2.53 -9.13 2.02
N TYR A 91 -3.11 -10.17 1.42
CA TYR A 91 -2.42 -11.44 1.17
C TYR A 91 -2.57 -11.80 -0.30
N PHE A 92 -1.48 -12.04 -1.01
CA PHE A 92 -1.46 -12.41 -2.44
C PHE A 92 -0.76 -13.76 -2.57
N PRO A 93 -1.49 -14.88 -2.48
CA PRO A 93 -0.90 -16.20 -2.60
C PRO A 93 -0.66 -16.57 -4.07
N ASN A 94 0.17 -17.59 -4.28
CA ASN A 94 0.52 -18.06 -5.62
C ASN A 94 -0.49 -19.05 -6.24
N ASP A 95 -1.67 -19.31 -5.66
CA ASP A 95 -2.65 -20.31 -6.17
C ASP A 95 -2.88 -20.22 -7.68
N ASP A 96 -3.05 -18.99 -8.19
CA ASP A 96 -3.26 -18.69 -9.62
C ASP A 96 -2.03 -18.04 -10.28
N CYS A 97 -0.91 -17.94 -9.57
CA CYS A 97 0.30 -17.20 -9.97
C CYS A 97 1.59 -17.97 -9.62
N ASN A 98 1.57 -19.29 -9.74
CA ASN A 98 2.68 -20.19 -9.39
C ASN A 98 3.57 -20.51 -10.63
N PRO A 99 4.91 -20.40 -10.51
CA PRO A 99 5.66 -19.83 -9.38
C PRO A 99 5.63 -18.30 -9.39
N MET A 100 5.77 -17.70 -8.21
CA MET A 100 5.77 -16.23 -8.07
C MET A 100 6.95 -15.62 -8.82
N SER A 101 8.10 -16.31 -8.86
CA SER A 101 9.29 -15.93 -9.63
C SER A 101 9.08 -15.81 -11.15
N LYS A 102 7.99 -16.36 -11.71
CA LYS A 102 7.62 -16.11 -13.12
C LYS A 102 7.14 -14.68 -13.37
N TYR A 103 6.61 -14.02 -12.34
CA TYR A 103 5.95 -12.72 -12.44
C TYR A 103 6.74 -11.62 -11.71
N PHE A 104 7.58 -11.99 -10.76
CA PHE A 104 8.34 -11.05 -9.94
C PHE A 104 9.83 -11.44 -9.95
N GLU A 105 10.68 -10.54 -10.44
CA GLU A 105 12.16 -10.65 -10.41
C GLU A 105 12.75 -9.72 -9.32
N GLU A 106 14.00 -9.29 -9.44
CA GLU A 106 14.58 -8.27 -8.57
C GLU A 106 13.85 -6.92 -8.73
N HIS A 107 13.39 -6.35 -7.62
CA HIS A 107 12.70 -5.06 -7.60
C HIS A 107 13.54 -3.98 -6.95
N ASN A 108 13.36 -2.75 -7.41
CA ASN A 108 13.81 -1.56 -6.71
C ASN A 108 12.68 -1.04 -5.83
N ILE A 109 13.01 -0.51 -4.65
CA ILE A 109 12.07 0.24 -3.82
C ILE A 109 11.96 1.65 -4.43
N ILE A 110 10.74 2.05 -4.81
CA ILE A 110 10.45 3.37 -5.36
C ILE A 110 9.53 4.11 -4.38
N ILE A 111 9.92 5.33 -4.02
CA ILE A 111 9.09 6.25 -3.24
C ILE A 111 8.99 7.54 -4.04
N ASN A 112 7.78 7.94 -4.40
CA ASN A 112 7.55 9.15 -5.19
C ASN A 112 6.27 9.87 -4.79
N LEU A 113 6.22 11.16 -5.12
CA LEU A 113 5.02 11.98 -5.08
C LEU A 113 4.85 12.57 -6.49
N THR A 114 3.73 12.27 -7.14
CA THR A 114 3.36 12.86 -8.43
C THR A 114 1.97 13.47 -8.33
N LEU A 115 1.65 14.40 -9.22
CA LEU A 115 0.38 15.12 -9.21
C LEU A 115 -0.36 14.84 -10.51
N CYS A 116 -1.68 14.64 -10.40
CA CYS A 116 -2.56 14.31 -11.52
C CYS A 116 -2.18 13.00 -12.24
N GLY A 117 -1.78 13.08 -13.51
CA GLY A 117 -1.47 11.91 -14.34
C GLY A 117 -2.69 11.03 -14.63
N ASP A 118 -2.41 9.81 -15.07
CA ASP A 118 -3.42 8.89 -15.62
C ASP A 118 -4.51 8.53 -14.61
N TRP A 119 -4.15 8.41 -13.33
CA TRP A 119 -5.08 8.05 -12.28
C TRP A 119 -5.67 9.27 -11.57
N ALA A 120 -4.86 10.02 -10.82
CA ALA A 120 -5.33 11.13 -9.99
C ALA A 120 -5.74 12.37 -10.80
N GLY A 121 -5.37 12.45 -12.09
CA GLY A 121 -5.87 13.48 -13.02
C GLY A 121 -7.13 13.07 -13.79
N GLY A 122 -7.50 11.79 -13.71
CA GLY A 122 -8.68 11.23 -14.36
C GLY A 122 -9.94 11.25 -13.46
N PRO A 123 -10.86 10.28 -13.63
CA PRO A 123 -12.12 10.23 -12.88
C PRO A 123 -11.97 10.19 -11.36
N ALA A 124 -10.82 9.73 -10.84
CA ALA A 124 -10.56 9.68 -9.41
C ALA A 124 -10.59 11.08 -8.75
N TYR A 125 -10.18 12.12 -9.49
CA TYR A 125 -10.19 13.51 -9.00
C TYR A 125 -11.62 13.99 -8.70
N GLU A 126 -12.52 13.79 -9.66
CA GLU A 126 -13.93 14.17 -9.54
C GLU A 126 -14.65 13.31 -8.49
N GLN A 127 -14.38 12.00 -8.47
CA GLN A 127 -14.95 11.07 -7.49
C GLN A 127 -14.53 11.37 -6.05
N ALA A 128 -13.35 11.97 -5.86
CA ALA A 128 -12.89 12.45 -4.56
C ALA A 128 -13.55 13.78 -4.14
N GLY A 129 -14.38 14.39 -5.00
CA GLY A 129 -15.03 15.67 -4.76
C GLY A 129 -14.09 16.88 -4.90
N CYS A 130 -12.97 16.73 -5.60
CA CYS A 130 -12.02 17.82 -5.78
C CYS A 130 -12.55 18.86 -6.80
N PRO A 131 -12.28 20.17 -6.59
CA PRO A 131 -12.82 21.23 -7.44
C PRO A 131 -12.01 21.41 -8.74
N SER A 132 -12.65 21.96 -9.78
CA SER A 132 -12.02 22.27 -11.07
C SER A 132 -11.42 21.03 -11.76
N THR A 133 -10.48 21.22 -12.69
CA THR A 133 -9.60 20.16 -13.19
C THR A 133 -8.39 19.97 -12.27
N CYS A 134 -7.83 18.77 -12.22
CA CYS A 134 -6.63 18.50 -11.43
C CYS A 134 -5.47 19.44 -11.80
N ALA A 135 -5.23 19.63 -13.10
CA ALA A 135 -4.15 20.49 -13.59
C ALA A 135 -4.34 21.95 -13.15
N ASP A 136 -5.56 22.49 -13.25
CA ASP A 136 -5.85 23.85 -12.82
C ASP A 136 -5.70 24.01 -11.30
N PHE A 137 -6.13 23.01 -10.53
CA PHE A 137 -5.99 23.06 -9.08
C PHE A 137 -4.52 23.05 -8.66
N VAL A 138 -3.71 22.14 -9.22
CA VAL A 138 -2.27 22.03 -8.94
C VAL A 138 -1.54 23.33 -9.31
N ASN A 139 -1.81 23.90 -10.49
CA ASN A 139 -1.11 25.08 -10.98
C ASN A 139 -1.41 26.34 -10.13
N ASN A 140 -2.62 26.45 -9.57
CA ASN A 140 -3.10 27.68 -8.97
C ASN A 140 -3.20 27.66 -7.44
N ASN A 141 -2.96 26.51 -6.78
CA ASN A 141 -3.14 26.37 -5.33
C ASN A 141 -1.88 25.79 -4.64
N PRO A 142 -0.70 26.43 -4.75
CA PRO A 142 0.54 25.89 -4.17
C PRO A 142 0.44 25.68 -2.64
N ALA A 143 -0.31 26.54 -1.95
CA ALA A 143 -0.54 26.42 -0.51
C ALA A 143 -1.35 25.17 -0.09
N ALA A 144 -2.05 24.51 -1.03
CA ALA A 144 -2.80 23.29 -0.74
C ALA A 144 -1.90 22.06 -0.56
N PHE A 145 -0.62 22.15 -0.95
CA PHE A 145 0.32 21.01 -0.96
C PHE A 145 1.30 21.02 0.22
N ILE A 146 1.06 21.82 1.26
CA ILE A 146 1.94 21.86 2.44
C ILE A 146 2.02 20.52 3.19
N GLU A 147 0.96 19.71 3.11
CA GLU A 147 0.90 18.35 3.69
C GLU A 147 1.31 17.26 2.68
N ALA A 148 1.77 17.63 1.48
CA ALA A 148 2.17 16.69 0.42
C ALA A 148 3.67 16.38 0.52
N TYR A 149 4.07 15.65 1.56
CA TYR A 149 5.45 15.21 1.77
C TYR A 149 5.49 13.82 2.42
N PHE A 150 6.65 13.19 2.37
CA PHE A 150 6.94 12.01 3.18
C PHE A 150 7.89 12.37 4.33
N ASP A 151 7.62 11.82 5.51
CA ASP A 151 8.53 11.84 6.64
C ASP A 151 8.74 10.40 7.12
N PHE A 152 9.90 9.84 6.76
CA PHE A 152 10.28 8.48 7.09
C PHE A 152 11.28 8.47 8.25
N ALA A 153 10.90 7.81 9.35
CA ALA A 153 11.84 7.53 10.42
C ALA A 153 12.92 6.50 9.99
N ALA A 154 12.54 5.50 9.19
CA ALA A 154 13.45 4.50 8.67
C ALA A 154 12.81 3.69 7.53
N VAL A 155 13.65 3.18 6.63
CA VAL A 155 13.32 2.10 5.68
C VAL A 155 14.36 1.00 5.91
N ARG A 156 13.91 -0.24 6.13
CA ARG A 156 14.77 -1.41 6.40
C ARG A 156 14.38 -2.55 5.49
N VAL A 157 15.38 -3.32 5.04
CA VAL A 157 15.22 -4.52 4.22
C VAL A 157 15.88 -5.67 4.95
N TYR A 158 15.16 -6.80 5.01
CA TYR A 158 15.60 -8.06 5.59
C TYR A 158 15.64 -9.11 4.47
N ILE A 159 16.62 -10.01 4.49
CA ILE A 159 16.84 -11.05 3.47
C ILE A 159 17.04 -12.37 4.19
#